data_AF-A0A1G2HKC5-F1
#
_entry.id   AF-A0A1G2HKC5-F1
#
_cell.length_a   1.000
_cell.length_b   1.000
_cell.length_c   1.000
_cell.angle_alpha   90.00
_cell.angle_beta   90.00
_cell.angle_gamma   90.00
#
_symmetry.space_group_name_H-M   'P 1'
#
loop_
_entity.id
_entity.type
_entity.pdbx_description
1 polymer ?
#
loop_
_entity_poly.entity_id
_entity_poly.type
_entity_poly.pdbx_seq_one_letter_code
_entity_poly.pdbx_strand_id
1 'polypeptide(L)'
;MQSKTISVNYFKINWKAVYFLGIIFFLIMLISYVFLVNQLTGGIYTVKSYDKEISALLEENKRLENSFAQTSFLGSVQVRAQGFSFEKTTQVKYINILDSSLAKAK
;
A
#
# COMPACT_ATOMS: atom_id res chain seq x y z
N MET A 1 78.17 -22.33 -10.12
CA MET A 1 76.74 -22.01 -9.96
C MET A 1 76.39 -22.07 -8.49
N GLN A 2 76.19 -20.93 -7.81
CA GLN A 2 75.65 -20.91 -6.45
C GLN A 2 74.18 -20.50 -6.52
N SER A 3 73.27 -21.43 -6.23
CA SER A 3 71.85 -21.12 -6.10
C SER A 3 71.60 -20.46 -4.75
N LYS A 4 71.28 -19.16 -4.76
CA LYS A 4 70.74 -18.48 -3.58
C LYS A 4 69.34 -19.01 -3.31
N THR A 5 69.16 -19.77 -2.23
CA THR A 5 67.84 -20.14 -1.72
C THR A 5 67.26 -18.96 -0.96
N ILE A 6 66.16 -18.40 -1.47
CA ILE A 6 65.37 -17.36 -0.80
C ILE A 6 64.55 -18.06 0.28
N SER A 7 64.94 -17.92 1.55
CA SER A 7 64.16 -18.40 2.68
C SER A 7 62.94 -17.50 2.88
N VAL A 8 61.76 -18.01 2.53
CA VAL A 8 60.48 -17.36 2.84
C VAL A 8 60.25 -17.48 4.35
N ASN A 9 60.17 -16.32 5.01
CA ASN A 9 59.99 -16.24 6.45
C ASN A 9 58.54 -16.63 6.80
N TYR A 10 58.35 -17.80 7.42
CA TYR A 10 57.03 -18.21 7.90
C TYR A 10 56.64 -17.33 9.09
N PHE A 11 55.56 -16.57 8.92
CA PHE A 11 54.99 -15.70 9.94
C PHE A 11 54.72 -16.53 11.21
N LYS A 12 55.43 -16.24 12.32
CA LYS A 12 55.15 -16.86 13.62
C LYS A 12 53.81 -16.34 14.14
N ILE A 13 52.72 -16.98 13.72
CA ILE A 13 51.37 -16.67 14.17
C ILE A 13 51.19 -17.10 15.62
N ASN A 14 50.73 -16.17 16.45
CA ASN A 14 50.32 -16.45 17.82
C ASN A 14 48.90 -17.02 17.81
N TRP A 15 48.78 -18.34 17.83
CA TRP A 15 47.50 -19.06 17.81
C TRP A 15 46.53 -18.64 18.92
N LYS A 16 47.02 -18.25 20.10
CA LYS A 16 46.15 -17.73 21.19
C LYS A 16 45.44 -16.44 20.78
N ALA A 17 46.14 -15.56 20.06
CA ALA A 17 45.57 -14.32 19.56
C ALA A 17 44.54 -14.58 18.44
N VAL A 18 44.77 -15.57 17.59
CA VAL A 18 43.82 -15.97 16.53
C VAL A 18 42.51 -16.47 17.14
N TYR A 19 42.58 -17.35 18.15
CA TYR A 19 41.37 -17.82 18.84
C TYR A 19 40.62 -16.69 19.55
N PHE A 20 41.34 -15.80 20.22
CA PHE A 20 40.73 -14.65 20.88
C PHE A 20 40.04 -13.70 19.89
N LEU A 21 40.68 -13.43 18.75
CA LEU A 21 40.10 -12.63 17.67
C LEU A 21 38.86 -13.30 17.07
N GLY A 22 38.89 -14.63 16.91
CA GLY A 22 37.73 -15.40 16.45
C GLY A 22 36.53 -15.32 17.39
N ILE A 23 36.76 -15.37 18.71
CA ILE A 23 35.70 -15.20 19.72
C ILE A 23 35.10 -13.80 19.64
N ILE A 24 35.93 -12.76 19.56
CA ILE A 24 35.47 -11.37 19.42
C ILE A 24 34.64 -11.22 18.14
N PHE A 25 35.12 -11.78 17.02
CA PHE A 25 34.40 -11.72 15.75
C PHE A 25 33.03 -12.40 15.84
N PHE A 26 32.94 -13.57 16.49
CA PHE A 26 31.67 -14.25 16.72
C PHE A 26 30.69 -13.43 17.57
N LEU A 27 31.19 -12.77 18.63
CA LEU A 27 30.38 -11.89 19.47
C LEU A 27 29.84 -10.68 18.68
N ILE A 28 30.67 -10.07 17.85
CA ILE A 28 30.25 -8.95 16.99
C ILE A 28 29.17 -9.42 16.01
N MET A 29 29.36 -10.58 15.36
CA MET A 29 28.34 -11.15 14.47
C MET A 29 27.01 -11.38 15.17
N LEU A 30 27.02 -11.91 16.40
CA LEU A 30 25.79 -12.13 17.17
C LEU A 30 25.06 -10.83 17.47
N ILE A 31 25.77 -9.79 17.90
CA ILE A 31 25.18 -8.48 18.19
C ILE A 31 24.61 -7.86 16.91
N SER A 32 25.38 -7.89 15.81
CA SER A 32 24.94 -7.39 14.51
C SER A 32 23.73 -8.14 13.98
N TYR A 33 23.66 -9.46 14.19
CA TYR A 33 22.52 -10.27 13.78
C TYR A 33 21.23 -9.83 14.48
N VAL A 34 21.27 -9.69 15.82
CA VAL A 34 20.11 -9.23 16.59
C VAL A 34 19.69 -7.83 16.16
N PHE A 35 20.65 -6.92 15.96
CA PHE A 35 20.37 -5.58 15.47
C PHE A 35 19.72 -5.58 14.09
N LEU A 36 20.24 -6.39 13.16
CA LEU A 36 19.73 -6.49 11.79
C LEU A 36 18.31 -7.05 11.76
N VAL A 37 18.03 -8.09 12.55
CA VAL A 37 16.69 -8.67 12.65
C VAL A 37 15.69 -7.65 13.21
N ASN A 38 16.07 -6.89 14.23
CA ASN A 38 15.21 -5.85 14.79
C ASN A 38 14.94 -4.72 13.80
N GLN A 39 15.96 -4.26 13.08
CA GLN A 39 15.82 -3.25 12.02
C GLN A 39 14.92 -3.73 10.89
N LEU A 40 15.14 -4.96 10.41
CA LEU A 40 14.35 -5.55 9.33
C LEU A 40 12.88 -5.69 9.75
N THR A 41 12.64 -6.17 10.96
CA THR A 41 11.30 -6.30 11.52
C THR A 41 10.62 -4.94 11.59
N GLY A 42 11.28 -3.93 12.17
CA GLY A 42 10.76 -2.56 12.23
C GLY A 42 10.43 -2.00 10.84
N GLY A 43 11.33 -2.14 9.88
CA GLY A 43 11.12 -1.71 8.50
C GLY A 43 9.90 -2.37 7.83
N ILE A 44 9.72 -3.69 8.02
CA ILE A 44 8.55 -4.41 7.49
C ILE A 44 7.25 -3.87 8.09
N TYR A 45 7.22 -3.63 9.41
CA TYR A 45 6.03 -3.06 10.05
C TYR A 45 5.72 -1.65 9.56
N THR A 46 6.75 -0.81 9.38
CA THR A 46 6.58 0.53 8.83
C THR A 46 6.04 0.50 7.40
N VAL A 47 6.60 -0.32 6.51
CA VAL A 47 6.11 -0.49 5.14
C VAL A 47 4.66 -0.96 5.13
N LYS A 48 4.33 -1.95 5.95
CA LYS A 48 2.96 -2.46 6.07
C LYS A 48 1.97 -1.39 6.56
N SER A 49 2.41 -0.49 7.43
CA SER A 49 1.59 0.65 7.87
C SER A 49 1.32 1.60 6.71
N TYR A 50 2.35 1.96 5.94
CA TYR A 50 2.19 2.83 4.78
C TYR A 50 1.30 2.21 3.69
N ASP A 51 1.43 0.92 3.40
CA ASP A 51 0.55 0.23 2.46
C ASP A 51 -0.93 0.32 2.88
N LYS A 52 -1.18 0.22 4.19
CA LYS A 52 -2.54 0.37 4.73
C LYS A 52 -3.06 1.80 4.56
N GLU A 53 -2.24 2.81 4.85
CA GLU A 53 -2.60 4.22 4.68
C GLU A 53 -2.85 4.56 3.21
N ILE A 54 -1.99 4.11 2.30
CA ILE A 54 -2.16 4.28 0.85
C ILE A 54 -3.46 3.64 0.38
N SER A 55 -3.77 2.42 0.84
CA SER A 55 -5.01 1.73 0.48
C SER A 55 -6.25 2.50 0.97
N ALA A 56 -6.21 3.02 2.20
CA ALA A 56 -7.29 3.83 2.75
C ALA A 56 -7.49 5.14 1.97
N LEU A 57 -6.40 5.83 1.62
CA LEU A 57 -6.44 7.04 0.82
C LEU A 57 -6.98 6.79 -0.60
N LEU A 58 -6.64 5.64 -1.21
CA LEU A 58 -7.18 5.25 -2.51
C LEU A 58 -8.68 4.98 -2.45
N GLU A 59 -9.16 4.33 -1.39
CA GLU A 59 -10.58 4.11 -1.17
C GLU A 59 -11.34 5.41 -0.96
N GLU A 60 -10.78 6.31 -0.14
CA GLU A 60 -11.34 7.64 0.08
C GLU A 60 -11.39 8.47 -1.21
N ASN A 61 -10.33 8.43 -2.02
CA ASN A 61 -10.28 9.14 -3.29
C ASN A 61 -11.38 8.65 -4.25
N LYS A 62 -11.53 7.33 -4.40
CA LYS A 62 -12.64 6.75 -5.19
C LYS A 62 -14.02 7.16 -4.68
N ARG A 63 -14.20 7.22 -3.36
CA ARG A 63 -15.45 7.69 -2.75
C ARG A 63 -15.71 9.15 -3.10
N LEU A 64 -14.67 10.00 -3.04
CA LEU A 64 -14.76 11.40 -3.42
C LEU A 64 -15.09 11.58 -4.91
N GLU A 65 -14.42 10.84 -5.80
CA GLU A 65 -14.69 10.85 -7.23
C GLU A 65 -16.14 10.49 -7.54
N ASN A 66 -16.66 9.42 -6.91
CA ASN A 66 -18.05 9.00 -7.07
C ASN A 66 -19.02 10.07 -6.55
N SER A 67 -18.77 10.63 -5.36
CA SER A 67 -19.60 11.68 -4.77
C SER A 67 -19.61 12.94 -5.63
N PHE A 68 -18.46 13.31 -6.18
CA PHE A 68 -18.31 14.46 -7.08
C PHE A 68 -19.07 14.23 -8.38
N ALA A 69 -18.88 13.09 -9.04
CA ALA A 69 -19.60 12.73 -10.27
C ALA A 69 -21.12 12.74 -10.06
N GLN A 70 -21.61 12.17 -8.95
CA GLN A 70 -23.03 12.18 -8.61
C GLN A 70 -23.56 13.61 -8.39
N THR A 71 -22.82 14.44 -7.64
CA THR A 71 -23.22 15.83 -7.38
C THR A 71 -23.23 16.67 -8.66
N SER A 72 -22.21 16.54 -9.50
CA SER A 72 -22.13 17.22 -10.80
C SER A 72 -23.24 16.75 -11.76
N PHE A 73 -23.52 15.45 -11.81
CA PHE A 73 -24.61 14.92 -12.61
C PHE A 73 -25.96 15.48 -12.15
N LEU A 74 -26.28 15.43 -10.86
CA LEU A 74 -27.52 15.98 -10.31
C LEU A 74 -27.64 17.48 -10.55
N GLY A 75 -26.55 18.24 -10.39
CA GLY A 75 -26.51 19.66 -10.73
C GLY A 75 -26.83 19.90 -12.21
N SER A 76 -26.25 19.10 -13.12
CA SER A 76 -26.50 19.21 -14.56
C SER A 76 -27.95 18.88 -14.94
N VAL A 77 -28.56 17.89 -14.28
CA VAL A 77 -29.98 17.54 -14.45
C VAL A 77 -30.87 18.68 -13.99
N GLN A 78 -30.57 19.27 -12.83
CA GLN A 78 -31.33 20.41 -12.30
C GLN A 78 -31.27 21.62 -13.26
N VAL A 79 -30.10 21.95 -13.79
CA VAL A 79 -29.94 23.05 -14.76
C VAL A 79 -30.74 22.79 -16.04
N ARG A 80 -30.68 21.56 -16.59
CA ARG A 80 -31.51 21.20 -17.76
C ARG A 80 -33.00 21.20 -17.47
N ALA A 81 -33.41 20.71 -16.30
CA ALA A 81 -34.82 20.72 -15.91
C ALA A 81 -35.38 22.15 -15.82
N GLN A 82 -34.60 23.08 -15.27
CA GLN A 82 -34.95 24.51 -15.27
C GLN A 82 -34.99 25.09 -16.69
N GLY A 83 -34.07 24.70 -17.57
CA GLY A 83 -34.07 25.11 -18.99
C GLY A 83 -35.28 24.60 -19.79
N PHE A 84 -35.88 23.49 -19.38
CA PHE A 84 -37.14 22.98 -19.94
C PHE A 84 -38.41 23.50 -19.22
N SER A 85 -38.26 24.48 -18.32
CA SER A 85 -39.35 25.04 -17.51
C SER A 85 -40.11 23.99 -16.67
N PHE A 86 -39.45 22.90 -16.29
CA PHE A 86 -40.04 21.94 -15.36
C PHE A 86 -40.07 22.53 -13.95
N GLU A 87 -41.25 22.65 -13.36
CA GLU A 87 -41.43 23.06 -11.98
C GLU A 87 -41.38 21.89 -11.00
N LYS A 88 -40.97 22.18 -9.77
CA LYS A 88 -40.92 21.19 -8.69
C LYS A 88 -42.34 20.74 -8.36
N THR A 89 -42.66 19.47 -8.63
CA THR A 89 -44.00 18.92 -8.37
C THR A 89 -44.30 18.93 -6.87
N THR A 90 -45.42 19.57 -6.48
CA THR A 90 -45.89 19.68 -5.09
C THR A 90 -46.59 18.42 -4.59
N GLN A 91 -47.11 17.57 -5.48
CA GLN A 91 -47.80 16.34 -5.11
C GLN A 91 -47.62 15.25 -6.17
N VAL A 92 -47.04 14.11 -5.77
CA VAL A 92 -46.92 12.93 -6.64
C VAL A 92 -48.11 12.01 -6.38
N LYS A 93 -48.98 11.84 -7.39
CA LYS A 93 -50.14 10.94 -7.29
C LYS A 93 -49.87 9.68 -8.12
N TYR A 94 -49.58 8.58 -7.44
CA TYR A 94 -49.43 7.28 -8.07
C TYR A 94 -50.81 6.74 -8.45
N ILE A 95 -51.01 6.49 -9.74
CA ILE A 95 -52.23 5.86 -10.25
C ILE A 95 -51.93 4.36 -10.32
N ASN A 96 -52.59 3.59 -9.45
CA ASN A 96 -52.49 2.14 -9.50
C ASN A 96 -53.44 1.64 -10.60
N ILE A 97 -52.87 1.25 -11.74
CA ILE A 97 -53.63 0.73 -12.86
C ILE A 97 -53.80 -0.77 -12.63
N LEU A 98 -55.03 -1.21 -12.38
CA LEU A 98 -55.35 -2.63 -12.31
C LEU A 98 -55.02 -3.29 -13.66
N ASP A 99 -54.37 -4.45 -13.63
CA ASP A 99 -53.98 -5.22 -14.83
C ASP A 99 -55.16 -5.47 -15.79
N SER A 100 -56.39 -5.49 -15.28
CA SER A 100 -57.62 -5.63 -16.05
C SER A 100 -57.97 -4.42 -16.93
N SER A 101 -57.30 -3.28 -16.73
CA SER A 101 -57.54 -2.02 -17.46
C SER A 101 -56.60 -1.83 -18.66
N LEU A 102 -55.63 -2.72 -18.87
CA LEU A 102 -54.79 -2.71 -20.05
C LEU A 102 -55.53 -3.45 -21.18
N ALA A 103 -55.97 -2.70 -22.19
CA ALA A 103 -56.53 -3.29 -23.40
C ALA A 103 -55.46 -4.18 -24.05
N LYS A 104 -55.75 -5.49 -24.15
CA LYS A 104 -54.93 -6.43 -24.93
C LYS A 104 -54.95 -5.97 -26.39
N ALA A 105 -53.84 -5.42 -26.86
CA ALA A 105 -53.62 -5.23 -28.29
C ALA A 105 -53.72 -6.61 -28.96
N LYS A 106 -54.57 -6.70 -29.99
CA LYS A 106 -54.87 -7.92 -30.74
C LYS A 106 -54.11 -7.94 -32.05
#